data_AF-A0A183DLP7-F1
#
_entry.id   AF-A0A183DLP7-F1
#
_cell.length_a   1.000
_cell.length_b   1.000
_cell.length_c   1.000
_cell.angle_alpha   90.00
_cell.angle_beta   90.00
_cell.angle_gamma   90.00
#
_symmetry.space_group_name_H-M   'P 1'
#
loop_
_entity.id
_entity.type
_entity.pdbx_description
1 polymer ?
#
loop_
_entity_poly.entity_id
_entity_poly.type
_entity_poly.pdbx_seq_one_letter_code
_entity_poly.pdbx_strand_id
1 'polypeptide(L)'
;MQIVVTLEYKNGQEITPSDKAKPKTVNDKNYQLEIRDAEEDDGAEYKVVLSNDEGSADSSCALIVKLPPERPTIKKGIEDQFIPIGKPLEIAIEVFYYSFSNQFIKIKQQDLHQIN
;
A
#
# COMPACT_ATOMS: atom_id res chain seq x y z
N MET A 1 -11.06 3.25 -30.60
CA MET A 1 -11.24 2.13 -29.68
C MET A 1 -10.94 2.63 -28.27
N GLN A 2 -11.92 2.62 -27.38
CA GLN A 2 -11.73 3.06 -26.00
C GLN A 2 -11.43 1.82 -25.17
N ILE A 3 -10.19 1.71 -24.67
CA ILE A 3 -9.83 0.66 -23.72
C ILE A 3 -10.39 1.08 -22.37
N VAL A 4 -11.28 0.28 -21.81
CA VAL A 4 -11.80 0.48 -20.46
C VAL A 4 -10.98 -0.37 -19.50
N VAL A 5 -10.35 0.29 -18.54
CA VAL A 5 -9.61 -0.35 -17.46
C VAL A 5 -10.49 -0.31 -16.21
N THR A 6 -11.03 -1.46 -15.82
CA THR A 6 -11.77 -1.61 -14.57
C THR A 6 -10.84 -2.23 -13.53
N LEU A 7 -10.79 -1.63 -12.35
CA LEU A 7 -10.04 -2.17 -11.21
C LEU A 7 -11.03 -2.59 -10.13
N GLU A 8 -10.90 -3.83 -9.69
CA GLU A 8 -11.73 -4.44 -8.67
C GLU A 8 -10.90 -4.73 -7.42
N TYR A 9 -11.50 -4.50 -6.26
CA TYR A 9 -10.93 -4.71 -4.94
C TYR A 9 -11.94 -5.43 -4.03
N LYS A 10 -11.46 -6.30 -3.13
CA LYS A 10 -12.21 -6.93 -2.04
C LYS A 10 -13.60 -7.44 -2.46
N ASN A 11 -13.63 -8.65 -3.03
CA ASN A 11 -14.84 -9.35 -3.50
C ASN A 11 -15.48 -8.75 -4.77
N GLY A 12 -14.67 -8.24 -5.70
CA GLY A 12 -15.16 -7.74 -6.99
C GLY A 12 -15.81 -6.36 -6.93
N GLN A 13 -15.59 -5.59 -5.85
CA GLN A 13 -16.10 -4.24 -5.75
C GLN A 13 -15.21 -3.28 -6.57
N GLU A 14 -15.81 -2.49 -7.45
CA GLU A 14 -15.07 -1.51 -8.24
C GLU A 14 -14.38 -0.47 -7.35
N ILE A 15 -13.14 -0.14 -7.69
CA ILE A 15 -12.39 0.93 -7.04
C ILE A 15 -12.96 2.28 -7.50
N THR A 16 -13.46 3.03 -6.54
CA THR A 16 -14.02 4.38 -6.70
C THR A 16 -12.98 5.47 -6.44
N PRO A 17 -13.22 6.71 -6.90
CA PRO A 17 -12.35 7.85 -6.58
C PRO A 17 -12.23 8.16 -5.08
N SER A 18 -13.10 7.62 -4.21
CA SER A 18 -13.01 7.75 -2.76
C SER A 18 -12.07 6.72 -2.11
N ASP A 19 -11.72 5.64 -2.80
CA ASP A 19 -10.93 4.56 -2.20
C ASP A 19 -9.46 4.93 -2.04
N LYS A 20 -8.79 4.33 -1.04
CA LYS A 20 -7.35 4.53 -0.82
C LYS A 20 -6.50 4.09 -2.01
N ALA A 21 -6.94 3.03 -2.69
CA ALA A 21 -6.30 2.47 -3.86
C ALA A 21 -6.54 3.37 -5.08
N LYS A 22 -5.45 3.88 -5.68
CA LYS A 22 -5.50 4.79 -6.83
C LYS A 22 -4.87 4.14 -8.07
N PRO A 23 -5.63 3.99 -9.16
CA PRO A 23 -5.06 3.64 -10.45
C PRO A 23 -4.05 4.68 -10.90
N LYS A 24 -2.95 4.23 -11.52
CA LYS A 24 -1.98 5.08 -12.18
C LYS A 24 -1.48 4.42 -13.46
N THR A 25 -1.59 5.13 -14.57
CA THR A 25 -0.94 4.73 -15.82
C THR A 25 0.52 5.16 -15.75
N VAL A 26 1.43 4.19 -15.75
CA VAL A 26 2.89 4.46 -15.76
C VAL A 26 3.36 4.64 -17.20
N ASN A 27 2.83 3.82 -18.12
CA ASN A 27 2.94 3.96 -19.58
C ASN A 27 1.87 3.09 -20.26
N ASP A 28 1.84 3.07 -21.59
CA ASP A 28 0.85 2.35 -22.41
C ASP A 28 0.72 0.85 -22.09
N LYS A 29 1.76 0.25 -21.49
CA LYS A 29 1.84 -1.19 -21.18
C LYS A 29 1.99 -1.48 -19.69
N ASN A 30 1.99 -0.47 -18.83
CA ASN A 30 2.21 -0.64 -17.40
C ASN A 30 1.22 0.22 -16.63
N TYR A 31 0.35 -0.47 -15.92
CA TYR A 31 -0.62 0.11 -15.01
C TYR A 31 -0.18 -0.23 -13.58
N GLN A 32 -0.46 0.67 -12.66
CA GLN A 32 -0.07 0.55 -11.27
C GLN A 32 -1.25 0.87 -10.38
N LEU A 33 -1.34 0.20 -9.24
CA LEU A 33 -2.25 0.57 -8.17
C LEU A 33 -1.41 1.06 -6.98
N GLU A 34 -1.64 2.31 -6.57
CA GLU A 34 -0.98 2.92 -5.43
C GLU A 34 -1.93 2.95 -4.24
N ILE A 35 -1.53 2.37 -3.11
CA ILE A 35 -2.26 2.45 -1.84
C ILE A 35 -1.33 3.17 -0.88
N ARG A 36 -1.74 4.36 -0.44
CA ARG A 36 -1.01 5.12 0.58
C ARG A 36 -1.43 4.68 1.96
N ASP A 37 -0.46 4.61 2.87
CA ASP A 37 -0.67 4.26 4.27
C ASP A 37 -1.51 2.98 4.40
N ALA A 38 -1.03 1.91 3.76
CA ALA A 38 -1.73 0.62 3.73
C ALA A 38 -1.82 0.02 5.14
N GLU A 39 -3.03 -0.36 5.52
CA GLU A 39 -3.42 -0.94 6.81
C GLU A 39 -3.81 -2.42 6.63
N GLU A 40 -4.01 -3.14 7.73
CA GLU A 40 -4.39 -4.57 7.68
C GLU A 40 -5.64 -4.82 6.83
N ASP A 41 -6.63 -3.94 6.94
CA ASP A 41 -7.90 -4.02 6.21
C ASP A 41 -7.75 -3.81 4.69
N ASP A 42 -6.63 -3.22 4.26
CA ASP A 42 -6.29 -3.06 2.84
C ASP A 42 -5.84 -4.40 2.22
N GLY A 43 -5.47 -5.40 3.03
CA GLY A 43 -5.14 -6.74 2.56
C GLY A 43 -6.32 -7.42 1.84
N ALA A 44 -6.19 -7.63 0.53
CA ALA A 44 -7.18 -8.34 -0.28
C ALA A 44 -6.59 -8.86 -1.59
N GLU A 45 -7.41 -9.58 -2.34
CA GLU A 45 -7.17 -9.84 -3.76
C GLU A 45 -7.61 -8.63 -4.59
N TYR A 46 -6.67 -8.14 -5.40
CA TYR A 46 -6.90 -7.06 -6.35
C TYR A 46 -6.89 -7.64 -7.76
N LYS A 47 -7.83 -7.18 -8.59
CA LYS A 47 -7.98 -7.62 -9.98
C LYS A 47 -8.05 -6.41 -10.91
N VAL A 48 -7.34 -6.48 -12.03
CA VAL A 48 -7.49 -5.54 -13.14
C VAL A 48 -8.15 -6.25 -14.30
N VAL A 49 -9.15 -5.61 -14.91
CA VAL A 49 -9.82 -6.06 -16.11
C VAL A 49 -9.64 -5.00 -17.19
N LEU A 50 -9.12 -5.43 -18.33
CA LEU A 50 -8.95 -4.62 -19.54
C LEU A 50 -9.98 -5.10 -20.55
N SER A 51 -10.83 -4.20 -21.04
CA SER A 51 -11.85 -4.54 -22.03
C SER A 51 -11.84 -3.57 -23.21
N ASN A 52 -12.11 -4.12 -24.40
CA ASN A 52 -12.42 -3.39 -25.63
C ASN A 52 -13.66 -3.99 -26.29
N ASP A 53 -14.04 -3.51 -27.47
CA ASP A 53 -15.22 -3.99 -28.20
C ASP A 53 -15.09 -5.46 -28.66
N GLU A 54 -13.88 -6.02 -28.67
CA GLU A 54 -13.59 -7.37 -29.16
C GLU A 54 -13.41 -8.42 -28.04
N GLY A 55 -13.13 -8.00 -26.80
CA GLY A 55 -12.94 -8.92 -25.69
C GLY A 55 -12.43 -8.27 -24.41
N SER A 56 -12.10 -9.13 -23.44
CA SER A 56 -11.55 -8.74 -22.14
C SER A 56 -10.40 -9.64 -21.71
N ALA A 57 -9.40 -9.05 -21.04
CA ALA A 57 -8.32 -9.76 -20.37
C ALA A 57 -8.23 -9.29 -18.92
N ASP A 58 -7.81 -10.18 -18.01
CA ASP A 58 -7.67 -9.84 -16.60
C ASP A 58 -6.39 -10.37 -15.97
N SER A 59 -6.00 -9.76 -14.85
CA SER A 59 -4.86 -10.15 -14.03
C SER A 59 -5.16 -9.86 -12.56
N SER A 60 -4.82 -10.78 -11.65
CA SER A 60 -5.02 -10.60 -10.20
C SER A 60 -3.74 -10.79 -9.39
N CYS A 61 -3.72 -10.18 -8.20
CA CYS A 61 -2.64 -10.31 -7.24
C CYS A 61 -3.18 -10.14 -5.80
N ALA A 62 -2.70 -10.96 -4.88
CA ALA A 62 -3.01 -10.83 -3.46
C ALA A 62 -2.05 -9.84 -2.76
N LEU A 63 -2.61 -8.82 -2.10
CA LEU A 63 -1.87 -7.96 -1.18
C LEU A 63 -1.96 -8.55 0.23
N ILE A 64 -0.81 -8.79 0.85
CA ILE A 64 -0.70 -9.15 2.26
C ILE A 64 0.04 -8.02 2.97
N VAL A 65 -0.69 -7.26 3.79
CA VAL A 65 -0.09 -6.22 4.63
C VAL A 65 0.51 -6.88 5.85
N LYS A 66 1.84 -6.89 5.94
CA LYS A 66 2.55 -7.40 7.11
C LYS A 66 2.59 -6.30 8.16
N LEU A 67 1.75 -6.46 9.18
CA LEU A 67 1.87 -5.64 10.37
C LEU A 67 3.17 -5.99 11.11
N PRO A 68 3.91 -4.99 11.59
CA PRO A 68 4.95 -5.24 12.56
C PRO A 68 4.33 -5.85 13.82
N PRO A 69 5.05 -6.77 14.48
CA PRO A 69 4.43 -7.65 15.47
C PRO A 69 3.86 -6.93 16.70
N GLU A 70 4.26 -5.69 17.02
CA GLU A 70 3.78 -5.03 18.24
C GLU A 70 3.69 -3.50 18.16
N ARG A 71 2.90 -2.96 19.09
CA ARG A 71 2.84 -1.54 19.48
C ARG A 71 4.26 -0.99 19.73
N PRO A 72 4.46 0.33 19.58
CA PRO A 72 5.75 0.96 19.89
C PRO A 72 6.22 0.54 21.28
N THR A 73 7.42 0.00 21.37
CA THR A 73 8.02 -0.41 22.64
C THR A 73 9.06 0.61 23.06
N ILE A 74 9.07 0.93 24.35
CA ILE A 74 10.13 1.71 24.96
C ILE A 74 11.36 0.80 25.03
N LYS A 75 12.36 1.08 24.20
CA LYS A 75 13.66 0.37 24.22
C LYS A 75 14.50 0.80 25.41
N LYS A 76 14.53 2.12 25.64
CA LYS A 76 15.20 2.72 26.79
C LYS A 76 14.24 3.70 27.44
N GLY A 77 13.82 3.35 28.65
CA GLY A 77 12.94 4.17 29.47
C GLY A 77 13.69 5.31 30.14
N ILE A 78 12.97 6.03 31.00
CA ILE A 78 13.56 7.09 31.80
C ILE A 78 14.47 6.43 32.85
N GLU A 79 15.71 6.88 32.90
CA GLU A 79 16.67 6.51 33.95
C GLU A 79 16.74 7.63 34.98
N ASP A 80 16.99 7.28 36.24
CA ASP A 80 17.20 8.26 37.30
C ASP A 80 18.43 9.12 36.96
N GLN A 81 18.26 10.44 36.96
CA GLN A 81 19.33 11.39 36.69
C GLN A 81 19.59 12.29 37.90
N PHE A 82 20.85 12.38 38.29
CA PHE A 82 21.33 13.34 39.29
C PHE A 82 21.99 14.52 38.56
N ILE A 83 21.36 15.69 38.62
CA ILE A 83 21.73 16.86 37.83
C ILE A 83 22.11 18.01 38.77
N PRO A 84 23.22 18.72 38.50
CA PRO A 84 23.58 19.89 39.28
C PRO A 84 22.53 21.00 39.21
N ILE A 85 22.32 21.69 40.33
CA ILE A 85 21.42 22.82 40.43
C ILE A 85 21.82 23.90 39.40
N GLY A 86 20.84 24.38 38.64
CA GLY A 86 21.04 25.40 37.60
C GLY A 86 21.46 24.87 36.23
N LYS A 87 21.56 23.54 36.05
CA LYS A 87 21.74 22.91 34.73
C LYS A 87 20.40 22.40 34.17
N PRO A 88 20.23 22.42 32.84
CA PRO A 88 19.02 21.86 32.20
C PRO A 88 18.98 20.34 32.34
N LEU A 89 17.78 19.80 32.57
CA LEU A 89 17.49 18.37 32.53
C LEU A 89 17.12 17.96 31.10
N GLU A 90 17.83 16.99 30.54
CA GLU A 90 17.49 16.36 29.28
C GLU A 90 17.05 14.91 29.53
N ILE A 91 15.76 14.65 29.32
CA ILE A 91 15.19 13.29 29.42
C ILE A 91 15.18 12.70 28.01
N ALA A 92 15.99 11.66 27.80
CA ALA A 92 15.99 10.88 26.57
C ALA A 92 15.15 9.61 26.77
N ILE A 93 14.26 9.33 25.82
CA ILE A 93 13.52 8.07 25.73
C ILE A 93 13.80 7.50 24.36
N GLU A 94 14.21 6.24 24.30
CA GLU A 94 14.37 5.54 23.03
C GLU A 94 13.14 4.67 22.79
N VAL A 95 12.45 4.94 21.69
CA VAL A 95 11.29 4.17 21.23
C VAL A 95 11.65 3.39 19.98
N PHE A 96 11.18 2.16 19.88
CA PHE A 96 11.18 1.40 18.64
C PHE A 96 9.80 1.49 18.01
N TYR A 97 9.74 2.05 16.81
CA TYR A 97 8.55 2.05 15.98
C TYR A 97 8.92 1.61 14.57
N TYR A 98 7.95 1.02 13.89
CA TYR A 98 8.06 0.67 12.49
C TYR A 98 7.33 1.74 11.69
N SER A 99 8.00 2.36 10.71
CA SER A 99 7.30 3.20 9.74
C SER A 99 6.74 2.31 8.63
N PHE A 100 5.46 2.50 8.30
CA PHE A 100 4.89 1.89 7.11
C PHE A 100 5.51 2.59 5.90
N SER A 101 6.33 1.88 5.13
CA SER A 101 6.75 2.37 3.82
C SER A 101 5.58 2.23 2.84
N ASN A 102 5.34 3.24 2.00
CA ASN A 102 4.41 3.15 0.87
C ASN A 102 4.62 1.83 0.12
N GLN A 103 3.58 0.99 0.05
CA GLN A 103 3.63 -0.24 -0.71
C GLN A 103 3.05 0.00 -2.11
N PHE A 104 3.84 -0.34 -3.12
CA PHE A 104 3.43 -0.24 -4.51
C PHE A 104 3.03 -1.63 -5.00
N ILE A 105 1.74 -1.83 -5.32
CA ILE A 105 1.33 -3.01 -6.06
C ILE A 105 1.60 -2.75 -7.54
N LYS A 106 2.62 -3.42 -8.06
CA LYS A 106 2.92 -3.40 -9.49
C LYS A 106 2.20 -4.57 -10.14
N ILE A 107 1.01 -4.33 -10.65
CA ILE A 107 0.34 -5.29 -11.52
C ILE A 107 0.96 -5.11 -12.91
N LYS A 108 1.90 -5.98 -13.27
CA LYS A 108 2.42 -5.98 -14.63
C LYS A 108 1.34 -6.50 -15.56
N GLN A 109 1.17 -5.80 -16.68
CA GLN A 109 0.45 -6.30 -17.84
C GLN A 109 1.27 -7.43 -18.48
N GLN A 110 1.41 -8.54 -17.77
CA GLN A 110 2.00 -9.74 -18.30
C GLN A 110 0.80 -10.57 -18.79
N ASP A 111 0.77 -10.83 -20.10
CA ASP A 111 -0.21 -11.65 -20.83
C ASP A 111 -1.27 -10.92 -21.68
N LEU A 112 -1.02 -9.69 -22.14
CA LEU A 112 -1.79 -9.09 -23.25
C LEU A 112 -1.22 -9.39 -24.64
N HIS A 113 -1.04 -10.67 -24.93
CA HIS A 113 -0.89 -11.14 -26.32
C HIS A 113 -2.24 -11.49 -26.98
N GLN A 114 -3.38 -11.19 -26.35
CA GLN A 114 -4.70 -11.72 -26.73
C GLN A 114 -5.83 -10.68 -26.75
N ILE A 115 -5.53 -9.40 -26.96
CA ILE A 115 -6.58 -8.45 -27.39
C ILE A 115 -6.08 -7.86 -28.71
N ASN A 116 -6.62 -8.41 -29.81
CA ASN A 116 -6.44 -7.84 -31.15
C ASN A 116 -7.17 -6.50 -31.27
#